data_AF-A4XMK0-F1
#
_entry.id   AF-A4XMK0-F1
#
_cell.length_a   1.000
_cell.length_b   1.000
_cell.length_c   1.000
_cell.angle_alpha   90.00
_cell.angle_beta   90.00
_cell.angle_gamma   90.00
#
_symmetry.space_group_name_H-M   'P 1'
#
loop_
_entity.id
_entity.type
_entity.pdbx_description
1 polymer ?
#
loop_
_entity_poly.entity_id
_entity_poly.type
_entity_poly.pdbx_seq_one_letter_code
_entity_poly.pdbx_strand_id
1 'polypeptide(L)' 'MKYLNEIKYEKTVVDDQIVELAEKYIAEGIIPARFSDDAIHIAAASVKECDILVSWNFRHVVKLKTIQRDK' A
#
# COMPACT_ATOMS: atom_id res chain seq x y z
N MET A 1 20.91 1.05 8.51
CA MET A 1 20.88 2.33 7.76
C MET A 1 21.99 2.51 6.72
N LYS A 2 23.04 1.68 6.64
CA LYS A 2 24.22 1.91 5.77
C LYS A 2 23.88 2.04 4.27
N TYR A 3 22.99 1.19 3.76
CA TYR A 3 22.66 1.13 2.32
C TYR A 3 21.50 2.04 1.88
N LEU A 4 20.69 2.55 2.83
CA LEU A 4 19.54 3.40 2.49
C LEU A 4 20.00 4.79 1.99
N ASN A 5 21.14 5.26 2.49
CA ASN A 5 21.74 6.54 2.10
C ASN A 5 22.36 6.50 0.69
N GLU A 6 22.53 5.31 0.11
CA GLU A 6 23.07 5.12 -1.24
C GLU A 6 21.96 5.18 -2.31
N ILE A 7 20.69 5.15 -1.90
CA ILE A 7 19.53 5.16 -2.79
C ILE A 7 18.85 6.52 -2.69
N LYS A 8 18.51 7.11 -3.84
CA LYS A 8 17.68 8.31 -3.87
C LYS A 8 16.25 7.90 -3.50
N TYR A 9 15.76 8.40 -2.36
CA TYR A 9 14.39 8.18 -1.92
C TYR A 9 13.75 9.51 -1.52
N GLU A 10 12.43 9.52 -1.59
CA GLU A 10 11.61 10.62 -1.09
C GLU A 10 10.71 10.09 0.02
N LYS A 11 10.50 10.91 1.05
CA LYS A 11 9.50 10.62 2.09
C LYS A 11 8.24 11.38 1.73
N THR A 12 7.12 10.69 1.66
CA THR A 12 5.81 11.33 1.60
C THR A 12 5.21 11.43 2.99
N VAL A 13 4.46 12.51 3.22
CA VAL A 13 3.55 12.63 4.36
C VAL A 13 2.24 11.95 3.99
N VAL A 14 1.56 11.36 4.97
CA VAL A 14 0.18 10.89 4.83
C VAL A 14 -0.74 12.10 5.02
N ASP A 15 -1.45 12.49 3.96
CA ASP A 15 -2.39 13.60 3.96
C ASP A 15 -3.85 13.10 4.05
N ASP A 16 -4.79 14.04 4.18
CA ASP A 16 -6.21 13.74 4.34
C ASP A 16 -6.78 12.97 3.14
N GLN A 17 -6.27 13.19 1.92
CA GLN A 17 -6.73 12.46 0.73
C GLN A 17 -6.35 10.97 0.82
N ILE A 18 -5.14 10.68 1.30
CA ILE A 18 -4.68 9.31 1.54
C ILE A 18 -5.54 8.65 2.62
N VAL A 19 -5.85 9.36 3.70
CA VAL A 19 -6.67 8.83 4.80
C VAL A 19 -8.09 8.53 4.31
N GLU A 20 -8.74 9.47 3.63
CA GLU A 20 -10.09 9.31 3.09
C GLU A 20 -10.18 8.12 2.12
N LEU A 21 -9.18 7.97 1.24
CA LEU A 21 -9.12 6.84 0.32
C LEU A 21 -8.92 5.50 1.06
N ALA A 22 -8.07 5.47 2.08
CA ALA A 22 -7.87 4.28 2.90
C ALA A 22 -9.15 3.87 3.65
N GLU A 23 -9.88 4.85 4.22
CA GLU A 23 -11.17 4.63 4.86
C GLU A 23 -12.19 4.09 3.87
N LYS A 24 -12.22 4.62 2.64
CA LYS A 24 -13.09 4.11 1.57
C LYS A 24 -12.78 2.64 1.24
N TYR A 25 -11.51 2.25 1.15
CA TYR A 25 -11.15 0.84 0.93
C TYR A 25 -11.66 -0.09 2.04
N ILE A 26 -11.65 0.39 3.28
CA ILE A 26 -12.15 -0.37 4.43
C ILE A 26 -13.68 -0.43 4.41
N ALA A 27 -14.34 0.70 4.17
CA ALA A 27 -15.79 0.82 4.11
C ALA A 27 -16.40 -0.05 3.00
N GLU A 28 -15.73 -0.13 1.85
CA GLU A 28 -16.12 -0.98 0.72
C GLU A 28 -15.72 -2.46 0.91
N GLY A 29 -15.01 -2.80 2.00
CA GLY A 29 -14.59 -4.16 2.31
C GLY A 29 -13.50 -4.72 1.40
N ILE A 30 -12.83 -3.86 0.63
CA ILE A 30 -11.67 -4.21 -0.21
C ILE A 30 -10.51 -4.64 0.70
N ILE A 31 -10.28 -3.87 1.77
CA ILE A 31 -9.27 -4.15 2.79
C ILE A 31 -9.95 -4.35 4.13
N PRO A 32 -9.72 -5.47 4.83
CA PRO A 32 -10.25 -5.66 6.18
C PRO A 32 -9.76 -4.57 7.15
N ALA A 33 -10.64 -4.05 8.01
CA ALA A 33 -10.33 -2.96 8.96
C ALA A 33 -9.11 -3.25 9.87
N ARG A 34 -8.81 -4.51 10.17
CA ARG A 34 -7.62 -4.92 10.94
C ARG A 34 -6.28 -4.65 10.22
N PHE A 35 -6.33 -4.30 8.94
CA PHE A 35 -5.20 -3.97 8.09
C PHE A 35 -5.26 -2.49 7.66
N SER A 36 -5.69 -1.60 8.55
CA SER A 36 -5.78 -0.16 8.30
C SER A 36 -4.45 0.45 7.85
N ASP A 37 -3.34 0.02 8.45
CA ASP A 37 -2.01 0.50 8.08
C ASP A 37 -1.66 0.12 6.63
N ASP A 38 -2.00 -1.09 6.21
CA ASP A 38 -1.83 -1.51 4.81
C ASP A 38 -2.73 -0.71 3.86
N ALA A 39 -3.97 -0.39 4.29
CA ALA A 39 -4.88 0.46 3.53
C ALA A 39 -4.30 1.87 3.28
N ILE A 40 -3.64 2.46 4.28
CA ILE A 40 -2.96 3.75 4.15
C ILE A 40 -1.80 3.65 3.14
N HIS A 41 -0.98 2.60 3.18
CA HIS A 41 0.14 2.45 2.22
C HIS A 41 -0.36 2.28 0.78
N ILE A 42 -1.43 1.51 0.57
CA ILE A 42 -2.03 1.30 -0.76
C ILE A 42 -2.69 2.59 -1.26
N ALA A 43 -3.39 3.32 -0.37
CA ALA A 43 -3.97 4.61 -0.70
C ALA A 43 -2.89 5.63 -1.07
N ALA A 44 -1.79 5.68 -0.32
CA ALA A 44 -0.65 6.55 -0.62
C ALA A 44 -0.05 6.25 -1.99
N ALA A 45 0.18 4.97 -2.31
CA ALA A 45 0.67 4.57 -3.62
C ALA A 45 -0.30 4.94 -4.75
N SER A 46 -1.60 4.85 -4.50
CA SER A 46 -2.66 5.20 -5.46
C SER A 46 -2.73 6.71 -5.70
N VAL A 47 -2.73 7.52 -4.64
CA VAL A 47 -2.75 8.99 -4.70
C VAL A 47 -1.48 9.55 -5.35
N LYS A 48 -0.34 8.91 -5.12
CA LYS A 48 0.95 9.32 -5.70
C LYS A 48 1.23 8.66 -7.06
N GLU A 49 0.26 7.96 -7.63
CA GLU A 49 0.36 7.31 -8.94
C GLU A 49 1.62 6.42 -9.08
N CYS A 50 1.97 5.69 -8.01
CA CYS A 50 3.11 4.78 -8.03
C CYS A 50 2.78 3.53 -8.84
N ASP A 51 3.62 3.19 -9.82
CA ASP A 51 3.45 1.97 -10.64
C ASP A 51 3.63 0.67 -9.82
N ILE A 52 4.47 0.70 -8.78
CA ILE A 52 4.86 -0.47 -8.00
C ILE A 52 4.88 -0.14 -6.52
N LEU A 53 4.19 -0.97 -5.72
CA LEU A 53 4.26 -0.96 -4.26
C LEU A 53 5.10 -2.14 -3.76
N VAL A 54 6.20 -1.86 -3.07
CA VAL A 54 7.06 -2.89 -2.45
C VAL A 54 6.91 -2.82 -0.94
N SER A 55 6.56 -3.94 -0.31
CA SER A 55 6.47 -4.06 1.15
C SER A 55 7.21 -5.30 1.65
N TRP A 56 7.86 -5.16 2.81
CA TRP A 56 8.56 -6.25 3.49
C TRP A 56 7.61 -7.29 4.09
N ASN A 57 6.32 -7.00 4.17
CA ASN A 57 5.30 -7.93 4.66
C ASN A 57 4.07 -7.97 3.74
N PHE A 58 4.22 -8.63 2.59
CA PHE A 58 3.14 -8.83 1.62
C PHE A 58 2.08 -9.87 2.04
N ARG A 59 2.22 -10.47 3.23
CA ARG A 59 1.35 -11.56 3.69
C ARG A 59 -0.08 -11.12 3.98
N HIS A 60 -0.30 -9.81 4.13
CA HIS A 60 -1.58 -9.23 4.54
C HIS A 60 -2.35 -8.56 3.40
N VAL A 61 -1.67 -8.14 2.33
CA VAL A 61 -2.27 -7.44 1.18
C VAL A 61 -2.78 -8.40 0.10
N VAL A 62 -2.17 -9.59 -0.06
CA VAL A 62 -2.52 -10.51 -1.16
C VAL A 62 -3.34 -11.69 -0.66
N LYS A 63 -4.63 -11.75 -1.04
CA LYS A 63 -5.32 -13.04 -1.20
C LYS A 63 -4.69 -13.77 -2.39
N LEU A 64 -3.90 -14.81 -2.11
CA LEU A 64 -3.28 -15.70 -3.11
C LEU A 64 -4.25 -16.30 -4.16
N LYS A 65 -5.57 -16.16 -3.99
CA LYS A 65 -6.59 -16.67 -4.93
C LYS A 65 -6.64 -15.92 -6.27
N THR A 66 -6.09 -14.70 -6.38
CA THR A 66 -6.18 -13.89 -7.62
C THR A 66 -4.90 -13.91 -8.46
N ILE A 67 -3.85 -14.61 -8.03
CA ILE A 67 -2.64 -14.77 -8.86
C ILE A 67 -2.91 -15.87 -9.89
N GLN A 68 -3.50 -15.50 -11.03
CA GLN A 68 -3.39 -16.30 -12.24
C GLN A 68 -1.92 -16.20 -12.69
N ARG A 69 -1.18 -17.28 -12.45
CA ARG A 69 0.05 -17.54 -13.20
C ARG A 69 -0.39 -17.79 -14.63
N ASP A 70 -0.16 -16.84 -15.51
CA ASP A 70 -0.08 -17.14 -16.94
C ASP A 70 1.00 -18.23 -17.09
N LYS A 71 0.57 -19.38 -17.64
CA LYS A 71 1.47 -20.46 -18.06
C LYS A 71 2.09 -20.11 -19.41
#